data_AF-A0A535A5U6-F1
#
_entry.id   AF-A0A535A5U6-F1
#
_cell.length_a   1.000
_cell.length_b   1.000
_cell.length_c   1.000
_cell.angle_alpha   90.00
_cell.angle_beta   90.00
_cell.angle_gamma   90.00
#
_symmetry.space_group_name_H-M   'P 1'
#
loop_
_entity.id
_entity.type
_entity.pdbx_description
1 polymer ?
#
loop_
_entity_poly.entity_id
_entity_poly.type
_entity_poly.pdbx_seq_one_letter_code
_entity_poly.pdbx_strand_id
1 'polypeptide(L)'
;MYVYLGSLVTSLTELAAGRPSGGALQKVFYFGGLVATIAVTLYVTRVARRALADATGEEARAEPAPAGPPSLIQPDDAYNRALLAHVHPPGWTNPTPTARYDLVVIGGGTAGLVSAAGAAGLGARVALVERHLLGGDCLNVGCVPSKAIIAAARAAAVARDGAPFGVRVSGVDVDFAAVMARMRRLRAEIAPHDGAERFKGLGVDVFLGDGRFTGPRTVEVDGQQLPFVRAVIATGARATAPPIPGLEDAGYLTNETVFQLTERPRRLAIIGAGPIGCELAQAFARLGSRVTALEMLPQVLGKEDPDAATIVDRRLRADGVDVVLGARIDRVERRGADRVIVYTVEGARREVACDAILVGAGRAPNVEGLGLEAAGVAFGREGVTVTDHLQTTNRRIYACGDVASRFKFTHMADALARIVLENALFGGWKKASALHVPWCTYTSPEVAHVGLYPAEAEARGLSVDTLTIPMADVDRGILDGDEGFFRVHLERGRDRILGATLVSAHAGETISEVTLAMTRRLGLGALAGVIHPYPTEAEAIRKAADEYNRRRLTPTAKRVLGWLLAVRRRL
;
A
#
# COMPACT_ATOMS: atom_id res chain seq x y z
N MET A 1 -6.81 -47.16 -19.46
CA MET A 1 -7.48 -46.37 -18.41
C MET A 1 -8.81 -46.98 -17.98
N TYR A 2 -9.75 -47.25 -18.90
CA TYR A 2 -11.06 -47.86 -18.56
C TYR A 2 -11.01 -49.27 -17.95
N VAL A 3 -10.10 -50.13 -18.42
CA VAL A 3 -9.89 -51.48 -17.84
C VAL A 3 -9.33 -51.43 -16.41
N TYR A 4 -8.62 -50.35 -16.08
CA TYR A 4 -7.97 -50.15 -14.77
C TYR A 4 -8.88 -49.46 -13.75
N LEU A 5 -9.84 -48.63 -14.19
CA LEU A 5 -10.89 -48.09 -13.32
C LEU A 5 -11.84 -49.17 -12.81
N GLY A 6 -12.19 -50.15 -13.66
CA GLY A 6 -13.07 -51.26 -13.28
C GLY A 6 -12.51 -52.11 -12.14
N SER A 7 -11.20 -52.38 -12.14
CA SER A 7 -10.58 -53.16 -11.06
C SER A 7 -10.49 -52.38 -9.73
N LEU A 8 -10.34 -51.05 -9.80
CA LEU A 8 -10.26 -50.18 -8.62
C LEU A 8 -11.61 -50.08 -7.89
N VAL A 9 -12.70 -49.94 -8.64
CA VAL A 9 -14.06 -49.89 -8.08
C VAL A 9 -14.40 -51.22 -7.41
N THR A 10 -14.05 -52.34 -8.05
CA THR A 10 -14.30 -53.69 -7.50
C THR A 10 -13.53 -53.95 -6.19
N SER A 11 -12.28 -53.46 -6.10
CA SER A 11 -11.47 -53.61 -4.89
C SER A 11 -11.87 -52.66 -3.76
N LEU A 12 -12.37 -51.45 -4.07
CA LEU A 12 -12.92 -50.55 -3.07
C LEU A 12 -14.22 -51.10 -2.47
N THR A 13 -15.05 -51.79 -3.28
CA THR A 13 -16.24 -52.48 -2.79
C THR A 13 -15.91 -53.70 -1.90
N GLU A 14 -14.82 -54.44 -2.18
CA GLU A 14 -14.35 -55.54 -1.34
C GLU A 14 -13.78 -55.05 0.00
N LEU A 15 -13.08 -53.91 0.00
CA LEU A 15 -12.58 -53.25 1.21
C LEU A 15 -13.71 -52.72 2.09
N ALA A 16 -14.79 -52.18 1.49
CA ALA A 16 -15.98 -51.74 2.20
C ALA A 16 -16.81 -52.90 2.79
N ALA A 17 -16.67 -54.11 2.25
CA ALA A 17 -17.37 -55.33 2.69
C ALA A 17 -16.64 -56.14 3.79
N GLY A 18 -15.50 -55.65 4.29
CA GLY A 18 -14.83 -56.23 5.47
C GLY A 18 -14.11 -57.57 5.26
N ARG A 19 -13.78 -57.94 4.02
CA ARG A 19 -12.97 -59.14 3.69
C ARG A 19 -11.78 -58.79 2.79
N PRO A 20 -10.69 -58.20 3.32
CA PRO A 20 -9.54 -57.90 2.49
C PRO A 20 -8.74 -59.18 2.21
N SER A 21 -8.69 -59.60 0.94
CA SER A 21 -7.65 -60.52 0.48
C SER A 21 -6.33 -59.75 0.36
N GLY A 22 -5.19 -60.41 0.62
CA GLY A 22 -3.86 -59.77 0.65
C GLY A 22 -3.45 -59.01 -0.63
N GLY A 23 -4.14 -59.22 -1.75
CA GLY A 23 -3.90 -58.50 -3.00
C GLY A 23 -4.52 -57.09 -3.09
N ALA A 24 -5.48 -56.73 -2.23
CA ALA A 24 -6.17 -55.43 -2.30
C ALA A 24 -5.28 -54.26 -1.84
N LEU A 25 -4.53 -54.43 -0.75
CA LEU A 25 -3.60 -53.41 -0.25
C LEU A 25 -2.49 -53.11 -1.27
N GLN A 26 -1.91 -54.15 -1.87
CA GLN A 26 -0.80 -54.02 -2.81
C GLN A 26 -1.20 -53.25 -4.08
N LYS A 27 -2.46 -53.39 -4.53
CA LYS A 27 -3.00 -52.66 -5.68
C LYS A 27 -3.30 -51.19 -5.37
N VAL A 28 -3.76 -50.87 -4.16
CA VAL A 28 -3.97 -49.46 -3.73
C VAL A 28 -2.65 -48.69 -3.68
N PHE A 29 -1.59 -49.29 -3.14
CA PHE A 29 -0.25 -48.68 -3.15
C PHE A 29 0.29 -48.48 -4.58
N TYR A 30 0.06 -49.45 -5.47
CA TYR A 30 0.49 -49.35 -6.87
C TYR A 30 -0.22 -48.22 -7.64
N PHE A 31 -1.53 -48.05 -7.44
CA PHE A 31 -2.29 -46.96 -8.06
C PHE A 31 -1.97 -45.59 -7.46
N GLY A 32 -1.73 -45.52 -6.14
CA GLY A 32 -1.24 -44.30 -5.50
C GLY A 32 0.10 -43.84 -6.09
N GLY A 33 1.04 -44.79 -6.30
CA GLY A 33 2.31 -44.52 -6.96
C GLY A 33 2.16 -44.06 -8.41
N LEU A 34 1.22 -44.64 -9.17
CA LEU A 34 0.97 -44.27 -10.56
C LEU A 34 0.41 -42.83 -10.68
N VAL A 35 -0.55 -42.45 -9.83
CA VAL A 35 -1.12 -41.10 -9.81
C VAL A 35 -0.06 -40.06 -9.42
N ALA A 36 0.77 -40.36 -8.42
CA ALA A 36 1.88 -39.50 -8.03
C ALA A 36 2.90 -39.32 -9.17
N THR A 37 3.22 -40.40 -9.90
CA THR A 37 4.14 -40.35 -11.05
C THR A 37 3.60 -39.50 -12.19
N ILE A 38 2.31 -39.61 -12.51
CA ILE A 38 1.65 -38.79 -13.54
C ILE A 38 1.66 -37.31 -13.13
N ALA A 39 1.33 -37.00 -11.87
CA ALA A 39 1.30 -35.64 -11.36
C ALA A 39 2.68 -34.96 -11.43
N VAL A 40 3.74 -35.67 -11.02
CA VAL A 40 5.12 -35.17 -11.12
C VAL A 40 5.53 -34.97 -12.57
N THR A 41 5.20 -35.91 -13.46
CA THR A 41 5.55 -35.81 -14.89
C THR A 41 4.88 -34.60 -15.55
N LEU A 42 3.60 -34.36 -15.28
CA LEU A 42 2.87 -33.18 -15.79
C LEU A 42 3.43 -31.88 -15.25
N TYR A 43 3.79 -31.84 -13.97
CA TYR A 43 4.41 -30.67 -13.34
C TYR A 43 5.77 -30.34 -13.96
N VAL A 44 6.67 -31.32 -14.07
CA VAL A 44 8.00 -31.16 -14.66
C VAL A 44 7.90 -30.74 -16.14
N THR A 45 6.98 -31.33 -16.91
CA THR A 45 6.76 -30.96 -18.31
C THR A 45 6.28 -29.52 -18.47
N ARG A 46 5.42 -29.05 -17.56
CA ARG A 46 4.92 -27.66 -17.57
C ARG A 46 6.01 -26.66 -17.22
N VAL A 47 6.85 -26.97 -16.23
CA VAL A 47 8.01 -26.14 -15.86
C VAL A 47 9.02 -26.09 -17.01
N ALA A 48 9.33 -27.24 -17.61
CA ALA A 48 10.25 -27.32 -18.76
C ALA A 48 9.75 -26.53 -19.98
N ARG A 49 8.45 -26.60 -20.32
CA ARG A 49 7.87 -25.79 -21.40
C ARG A 49 7.96 -24.28 -21.16
N ARG A 50 7.79 -23.85 -19.91
CA ARG A 50 7.91 -22.43 -19.53
C ARG A 50 9.35 -21.96 -19.69
N ALA A 51 10.30 -22.73 -19.16
CA ALA A 51 11.72 -22.45 -19.31
C ALA A 51 12.18 -22.45 -20.79
N LEU A 52 11.61 -23.31 -21.64
CA LEU A 52 11.91 -23.33 -23.08
C LEU A 52 11.31 -22.11 -23.81
N ALA A 53 10.12 -21.67 -23.43
CA ALA A 53 9.48 -20.48 -24.00
C ALA A 53 10.25 -19.20 -23.63
N ASP A 54 10.71 -19.09 -22.39
CA ASP A 54 11.53 -17.96 -21.92
C ASP A 54 12.92 -17.94 -22.60
N ALA A 55 13.45 -19.12 -22.98
CA ALA A 55 14.74 -19.25 -23.65
C ALA A 55 14.69 -19.04 -25.19
N THR A 56 13.50 -18.99 -25.80
CA THR A 56 13.34 -18.96 -27.28
C THR A 56 12.65 -17.70 -27.82
N GLY A 57 12.33 -16.71 -26.98
CA GLY A 57 11.69 -15.47 -27.41
C GLY A 57 12.63 -14.50 -28.11
N GLU A 58 12.54 -14.43 -29.44
CA GLU A 58 13.14 -13.39 -30.29
C GLU A 58 12.59 -11.98 -29.96
N GLU A 59 13.49 -11.02 -29.74
CA GLU A 59 13.18 -9.60 -29.62
C GLU A 59 12.77 -9.00 -30.97
N ALA A 60 11.47 -8.99 -31.26
CA ALA A 60 10.93 -8.23 -32.39
C ALA A 60 10.91 -6.73 -32.07
N ARG A 61 11.78 -5.97 -32.76
CA ARG A 61 11.72 -4.49 -32.81
C ARG A 61 10.44 -4.08 -33.55
N ALA A 62 9.54 -3.38 -32.88
CA ALA A 62 8.32 -2.84 -33.47
C ALA A 62 8.48 -1.35 -33.81
N GLU A 63 8.22 -0.99 -35.07
CA GLU A 63 8.04 0.40 -35.51
C GLU A 63 6.77 1.03 -34.90
N PRO A 64 6.72 2.37 -34.73
CA PRO A 64 5.61 3.03 -34.03
C PRO A 64 4.35 3.10 -34.89
N ALA A 65 3.23 2.65 -34.32
CA ALA A 65 1.89 2.75 -34.90
C ALA A 65 1.35 4.20 -34.80
N PRO A 66 0.48 4.64 -35.73
CA PRO A 66 -0.07 5.98 -35.76
C PRO A 66 -1.00 6.27 -34.56
N ALA A 67 -1.05 7.54 -34.15
CA ALA A 67 -1.75 8.02 -32.96
C ALA A 67 -3.26 7.75 -33.02
N GLY A 68 -3.72 6.79 -32.22
CA GLY A 68 -5.12 6.55 -31.88
C GLY A 68 -5.66 7.54 -30.83
N PRO A 69 -6.88 7.33 -30.31
CA PRO A 69 -7.47 8.15 -29.25
C PRO A 69 -6.50 8.29 -28.06
N PRO A 70 -6.58 9.38 -27.26
CA PRO A 70 -5.64 9.62 -26.17
C PRO A 70 -5.57 8.37 -25.28
N SER A 71 -4.39 7.74 -25.23
CA SER A 71 -4.27 6.47 -24.51
C SER A 71 -4.55 6.72 -23.02
N LEU A 72 -5.27 5.79 -22.39
CA LEU A 72 -5.55 5.80 -20.94
C LEU A 72 -4.27 5.85 -20.09
N ILE A 73 -3.12 5.51 -20.69
CA ILE A 73 -1.82 5.55 -20.04
C ILE A 73 -0.70 5.77 -21.06
N GLN A 74 0.25 6.63 -20.72
CA GLN A 74 1.44 6.94 -21.54
C GLN A 74 2.73 6.52 -20.82
N PRO A 75 3.84 6.30 -21.56
CA PRO A 75 3.93 6.20 -23.03
C PRO A 75 3.27 4.92 -23.57
N ASP A 76 2.95 4.87 -24.87
CA ASP A 76 2.51 3.62 -25.52
C ASP A 76 3.70 2.67 -25.80
N ASP A 77 4.16 1.98 -24.76
CA ASP A 77 5.17 0.93 -24.85
C ASP A 77 4.60 -0.47 -24.58
N ALA A 78 5.42 -1.51 -24.81
CA ALA A 78 5.00 -2.89 -24.65
C ALA A 78 4.48 -3.20 -23.23
N TYR A 79 5.05 -2.57 -22.20
CA TYR A 79 4.67 -2.80 -20.81
C TYR A 79 3.33 -2.15 -20.48
N ASN A 80 3.09 -0.93 -20.95
CA ASN A 80 1.80 -0.27 -20.78
C ASN A 80 0.68 -0.96 -21.59
N ARG A 81 0.98 -1.48 -22.79
CA ARG A 81 0.02 -2.34 -23.51
C ARG A 81 -0.29 -3.63 -22.74
N ALA A 82 0.72 -4.28 -22.16
CA ALA A 82 0.53 -5.46 -21.33
C ALA A 82 -0.31 -5.15 -20.07
N LEU A 83 -0.06 -4.03 -19.41
CA LEU A 83 -0.89 -3.54 -18.31
C LEU A 83 -2.35 -3.37 -18.75
N LEU A 84 -2.60 -2.60 -19.82
CA LEU A 84 -3.94 -2.36 -20.34
C LEU A 84 -4.67 -3.65 -20.69
N ALA A 85 -3.98 -4.62 -21.31
CA ALA A 85 -4.55 -5.93 -21.64
C ALA A 85 -5.08 -6.69 -20.40
N HIS A 86 -4.62 -6.36 -19.19
CA HIS A 86 -5.14 -6.92 -17.95
C HIS A 86 -6.22 -6.03 -17.31
N VAL A 87 -5.95 -4.74 -17.14
CA VAL A 87 -6.74 -3.86 -16.25
C VAL A 87 -7.81 -3.06 -16.96
N HIS A 88 -7.74 -2.96 -18.29
CA HIS A 88 -8.79 -2.39 -19.14
C HIS A 88 -8.64 -2.96 -20.57
N PRO A 89 -8.93 -4.26 -20.77
CA PRO A 89 -8.58 -4.97 -22.00
C PRO A 89 -9.20 -4.30 -23.24
N PRO A 90 -8.42 -4.01 -24.29
CA PRO A 90 -8.99 -3.51 -25.55
C PRO A 90 -10.00 -4.52 -26.11
N GLY A 91 -11.21 -4.06 -26.43
CA GLY A 91 -12.29 -4.93 -26.91
C GLY A 91 -13.06 -5.68 -25.83
N TRP A 92 -12.89 -5.34 -24.55
CA TRP A 92 -13.75 -5.85 -23.49
C TRP A 92 -15.22 -5.57 -23.81
N THR A 93 -16.06 -6.59 -23.75
CA THR A 93 -17.51 -6.46 -23.91
C THR A 93 -18.16 -6.66 -22.55
N ASN A 94 -18.86 -5.62 -22.08
CA ASN A 94 -19.59 -5.70 -20.82
C ASN A 94 -20.59 -6.87 -20.83
N PRO A 95 -20.70 -7.64 -19.74
CA PRO A 95 -21.60 -8.78 -19.67
C PRO A 95 -23.06 -8.33 -19.71
N THR A 96 -23.97 -9.23 -20.08
CA THR A 96 -25.41 -8.95 -19.97
C THR A 96 -25.81 -8.89 -18.50
N PRO A 97 -26.48 -7.83 -18.02
CA PRO A 97 -26.82 -7.72 -16.61
C PRO A 97 -27.76 -8.83 -16.16
N THR A 98 -27.52 -9.33 -14.94
CA THR A 98 -28.51 -10.17 -14.27
C THR A 98 -29.72 -9.33 -13.84
N ALA A 99 -30.87 -9.99 -13.66
CA ALA A 99 -32.09 -9.30 -13.19
C ALA A 99 -31.89 -8.62 -11.82
N ARG A 100 -30.97 -9.15 -10.99
CA ARG A 100 -30.61 -8.58 -9.70
C ARG A 100 -29.30 -9.12 -9.17
N TYR A 101 -28.42 -8.22 -8.77
CA TYR A 101 -27.18 -8.54 -8.06
C TYR A 101 -27.39 -8.54 -6.54
N ASP A 102 -26.66 -9.43 -5.87
CA ASP A 102 -26.59 -9.44 -4.41
C ASP A 102 -25.70 -8.27 -3.94
N LEU A 103 -24.62 -8.00 -4.69
CA LEU A 103 -23.71 -6.86 -4.45
C LEU A 103 -23.35 -6.16 -5.77
N VAL A 104 -23.53 -4.83 -5.83
CA VAL A 104 -22.92 -3.98 -6.86
C VAL A 104 -21.80 -3.16 -6.23
N VAL A 105 -20.60 -3.23 -6.80
CA VAL A 105 -19.41 -2.50 -6.33
C VAL A 105 -19.05 -1.45 -7.36
N ILE A 106 -18.92 -0.19 -6.95
CA ILE A 106 -18.51 0.93 -7.81
C ILE A 106 -17.08 1.34 -7.45
N GLY A 107 -16.16 1.19 -8.39
CA GLY A 107 -14.72 1.41 -8.25
C GLY A 107 -13.97 0.08 -8.14
N GLY A 108 -12.99 -0.11 -9.01
CA GLY A 108 -12.11 -1.27 -9.14
C GLY A 108 -10.72 -1.05 -8.55
N GLY A 109 -10.59 -0.17 -7.56
CA GLY A 109 -9.41 -0.10 -6.68
C GLY A 109 -9.47 -1.15 -5.57
N THR A 110 -8.46 -1.20 -4.69
CA THR A 110 -8.31 -2.23 -3.64
C THR A 110 -9.58 -2.52 -2.85
N ALA A 111 -10.27 -1.48 -2.35
CA ALA A 111 -11.52 -1.68 -1.60
C ALA A 111 -12.60 -2.39 -2.42
N GLY A 112 -12.74 -2.03 -3.70
CA GLY A 112 -13.74 -2.61 -4.58
C GLY A 112 -13.37 -4.02 -5.03
N LEU A 113 -12.11 -4.24 -5.40
CA LEU A 113 -11.60 -5.56 -5.76
C LEU A 113 -11.72 -6.58 -4.61
N VAL A 114 -11.37 -6.17 -3.38
CA VAL A 114 -11.54 -7.03 -2.19
C VAL A 114 -13.03 -7.30 -1.92
N SER A 115 -13.88 -6.27 -2.03
CA SER A 115 -15.34 -6.44 -1.85
C SER A 115 -15.91 -7.41 -2.89
N ALA A 116 -15.56 -7.24 -4.16
CA ALA A 116 -16.08 -8.05 -5.24
C ALA A 116 -15.61 -9.51 -5.14
N ALA A 117 -14.30 -9.74 -4.97
CA ALA A 117 -13.75 -11.08 -4.83
C ALA A 117 -14.26 -11.80 -3.57
N GLY A 118 -14.34 -11.08 -2.45
CA GLY A 118 -14.82 -11.64 -1.18
C GLY A 118 -16.29 -12.02 -1.23
N ALA A 119 -17.15 -11.20 -1.84
CA ALA A 119 -18.57 -11.53 -2.01
C ALA A 119 -18.78 -12.69 -3.00
N ALA A 120 -18.09 -12.68 -4.14
CA ALA A 120 -18.19 -13.75 -5.13
C ALA A 120 -17.70 -15.10 -4.57
N GLY A 121 -16.61 -15.10 -3.78
CA GLY A 121 -16.11 -16.29 -3.09
C GLY A 121 -17.10 -16.88 -2.07
N LEU A 122 -18.08 -16.10 -1.60
CA LEU A 122 -19.18 -16.55 -0.75
C LEU A 122 -20.42 -16.99 -1.55
N GLY A 123 -20.35 -16.99 -2.88
CA GLY A 123 -21.44 -17.38 -3.78
C GLY A 123 -22.44 -16.26 -4.12
N ALA A 124 -22.13 -15.00 -3.78
CA ALA A 124 -22.97 -13.86 -4.15
C ALA A 124 -22.85 -13.57 -5.66
N ARG A 125 -23.94 -13.12 -6.29
CA ARG A 125 -23.89 -12.52 -7.62
C ARG A 125 -23.39 -11.09 -7.50
N VAL A 126 -22.25 -10.81 -8.12
CA VAL A 126 -21.54 -9.54 -7.97
C VAL A 126 -21.39 -8.85 -9.31
N ALA A 127 -21.73 -7.56 -9.37
CA ALA A 127 -21.26 -6.68 -10.43
C ALA A 127 -20.15 -5.77 -9.89
N LEU A 128 -19.07 -5.62 -10.64
CA LEU A 128 -18.01 -4.65 -10.39
C LEU A 128 -17.98 -3.64 -11.53
N VAL A 129 -18.07 -2.36 -11.21
CA VAL A 129 -18.05 -1.26 -12.18
C VAL A 129 -16.76 -0.46 -12.02
N GLU A 130 -15.99 -0.29 -13.09
CA GLU A 130 -14.78 0.53 -13.13
C GLU A 130 -14.74 1.36 -14.42
N ARG A 131 -14.47 2.66 -14.31
CA ARG A 131 -14.48 3.60 -15.47
C ARG A 131 -13.11 3.78 -16.12
N HIS A 132 -12.04 3.52 -15.38
CA HIS A 132 -10.64 3.64 -15.80
C HIS A 132 -9.94 2.29 -15.67
N LEU A 133 -8.79 2.23 -15.02
CA LEU A 133 -7.98 1.03 -14.92
C LEU A 133 -8.29 0.27 -13.61
N LEU A 134 -8.63 -1.01 -13.71
CA LEU A 134 -8.69 -1.89 -12.54
C LEU A 134 -7.35 -1.88 -11.78
N GLY A 135 -7.41 -2.16 -10.48
CA GLY A 135 -6.31 -1.97 -9.53
C GLY A 135 -6.26 -0.56 -8.93
N GLY A 136 -6.99 0.41 -9.53
CA GLY A 136 -7.10 1.79 -9.06
C GLY A 136 -5.74 2.47 -8.90
N ASP A 137 -5.68 3.48 -8.02
CA ASP A 137 -4.45 4.25 -7.82
C ASP A 137 -3.26 3.39 -7.39
N CYS A 138 -3.48 2.41 -6.51
CA CYS A 138 -2.39 1.66 -5.90
C CYS A 138 -1.50 0.96 -6.94
N LEU A 139 -2.13 0.23 -7.87
CA LEU A 139 -1.43 -0.43 -8.96
C LEU A 139 -0.95 0.57 -10.01
N ASN A 140 -1.82 1.49 -10.42
CA ASN A 140 -1.60 2.25 -11.65
C ASN A 140 -0.74 3.50 -11.44
N VAL A 141 -0.98 4.27 -10.37
CA VAL A 141 -0.45 5.65 -10.21
C VAL A 141 -0.10 6.00 -8.75
N GLY A 142 0.24 4.99 -7.95
CA GLY A 142 0.38 5.11 -6.50
C GLY A 142 1.49 4.21 -5.97
N CYS A 143 1.14 3.28 -5.08
CA CYS A 143 2.09 2.48 -4.32
C CYS A 143 3.04 1.65 -5.21
N VAL A 144 2.53 0.90 -6.18
CA VAL A 144 3.38 0.05 -7.04
C VAL A 144 4.41 0.87 -7.82
N PRO A 145 4.02 1.89 -8.62
CA PRO A 145 5.01 2.65 -9.39
C PRO A 145 5.95 3.47 -8.50
N SER A 146 5.47 4.06 -7.40
CA SER A 146 6.34 4.80 -6.46
C SER A 146 7.38 3.89 -5.82
N LYS A 147 7.00 2.72 -5.30
CA LYS A 147 7.93 1.82 -4.62
C LYS A 147 8.92 1.19 -5.60
N ALA A 148 8.50 0.99 -6.86
CA ALA A 148 9.41 0.54 -7.92
C ALA A 148 10.52 1.55 -8.23
N ILE A 149 10.22 2.86 -8.30
CA ILE A 149 11.24 3.90 -8.54
C ILE A 149 12.06 4.21 -7.28
N ILE A 150 11.46 4.15 -6.09
CA ILE A 150 12.18 4.31 -4.82
C ILE A 150 13.23 3.21 -4.67
N ALA A 151 12.92 1.96 -5.05
CA ALA A 151 13.89 0.87 -5.04
C ALA A 151 15.09 1.16 -5.95
N ALA A 152 14.87 1.70 -7.16
CA ALA A 152 15.96 2.10 -8.05
C ALA A 152 16.77 3.28 -7.49
N ALA A 153 16.09 4.27 -6.90
CA ALA A 153 16.73 5.40 -6.24
C ALA A 153 17.59 4.97 -5.04
N ARG A 154 17.12 4.00 -4.24
CA ARG A 154 17.89 3.39 -3.14
C ARG A 154 19.16 2.72 -3.67
N ALA A 155 19.08 1.97 -4.78
CA ALA A 155 20.26 1.36 -5.39
C ALA A 155 21.30 2.40 -5.85
N ALA A 156 20.86 3.50 -6.47
CA ALA A 156 21.74 4.61 -6.86
C ALA A 156 22.41 5.26 -5.64
N ALA A 157 21.66 5.48 -4.56
CA ALA A 157 22.20 6.03 -3.32
C ALA A 157 23.21 5.10 -2.65
N VAL A 158 22.95 3.79 -2.59
CA VAL A 158 23.90 2.81 -2.03
C VAL A 158 25.22 2.81 -2.81
N ALA A 159 25.16 2.86 -4.14
CA ALA A 159 26.37 2.94 -4.97
C ALA A 159 27.14 4.24 -4.72
N ARG A 160 26.45 5.38 -4.64
CA ARG A 160 27.03 6.71 -4.41
C ARG A 160 27.63 6.86 -3.01
N ASP A 161 26.93 6.36 -2.00
CA ASP A 161 27.26 6.52 -0.59
C ASP A 161 28.09 5.34 -0.06
N GLY A 162 28.71 4.54 -0.93
CA GLY A 162 29.44 3.30 -0.56
C GLY A 162 30.79 3.52 0.13
N ALA A 163 31.36 4.73 0.08
CA ALA A 163 32.71 5.01 0.58
C ALA A 163 32.93 4.67 2.07
N PRO A 164 31.99 4.94 3.01
CA PRO A 164 32.09 4.52 4.41
C PRO A 164 32.19 2.99 4.59
N PHE A 165 31.66 2.22 3.63
CA PHE A 165 31.77 0.75 3.60
C PHE A 165 33.05 0.26 2.90
N GLY A 166 33.96 1.16 2.54
CA GLY A 166 35.16 0.83 1.78
C GLY A 166 34.89 0.58 0.28
N VAL A 167 33.67 0.82 -0.21
CA VAL A 167 33.30 0.66 -1.62
C VAL A 167 33.52 1.98 -2.35
N ARG A 168 34.41 1.98 -3.34
CA ARG A 168 34.73 3.19 -4.12
C ARG A 168 34.24 3.03 -5.55
N VAL A 169 33.47 4.00 -6.03
CA VAL A 169 33.00 4.12 -7.41
C VAL A 169 33.43 5.47 -7.98
N SER A 170 33.71 5.55 -9.28
CA SER A 170 34.12 6.81 -9.94
C SER A 170 32.95 7.77 -10.19
N GLY A 171 31.71 7.28 -10.08
CA GLY A 171 30.47 8.02 -10.28
C GLY A 171 29.30 7.06 -10.40
N VAL A 172 28.08 7.59 -10.27
CA VAL A 172 26.84 6.84 -10.50
C VAL A 172 26.08 7.54 -11.62
N ASP A 173 26.08 6.93 -12.80
CA ASP A 173 25.26 7.38 -13.91
C ASP A 173 23.91 6.64 -13.88
N VAL A 174 22.81 7.38 -13.93
CA VAL A 174 21.46 6.83 -13.80
C VAL A 174 20.74 7.03 -15.13
N ASP A 175 20.48 5.90 -15.81
CA ASP A 175 19.56 5.86 -16.94
C ASP A 175 18.12 5.93 -16.43
N PHE A 176 17.58 7.15 -16.39
CA PHE A 176 16.21 7.40 -15.96
C PHE A 176 15.17 6.69 -16.83
N ALA A 177 15.40 6.60 -18.15
CA ALA A 177 14.47 5.95 -19.05
C ALA A 177 14.38 4.45 -18.75
N ALA A 178 15.52 3.79 -18.48
CA ALA A 178 15.57 2.40 -18.04
C ALA A 178 14.90 2.19 -16.67
N VAL A 179 15.06 3.11 -15.71
CA VAL A 179 14.37 3.07 -14.42
C VAL A 179 12.85 3.10 -14.60
N MET A 180 12.36 4.02 -15.44
CA MET A 180 10.93 4.15 -15.71
C MET A 180 10.39 2.96 -16.50
N ALA A 181 11.15 2.41 -17.45
CA ALA A 181 10.79 1.19 -18.17
C ALA A 181 10.69 -0.02 -17.22
N ARG A 182 11.65 -0.17 -16.28
CA ARG A 182 11.59 -1.21 -15.24
C ARG A 182 10.35 -1.06 -14.37
N MET A 183 10.01 0.15 -13.95
CA MET A 183 8.77 0.40 -13.19
C MET A 183 7.54 -0.08 -13.96
N ARG A 184 7.42 0.28 -15.25
CA ARG A 184 6.27 -0.11 -16.08
C ARG A 184 6.20 -1.63 -16.27
N ARG A 185 7.35 -2.30 -16.48
CA ARG A 185 7.44 -3.77 -16.54
C ARG A 185 6.91 -4.41 -15.26
N LEU A 186 7.41 -4.00 -14.10
CA LEU A 186 6.98 -4.55 -12.80
C LEU A 186 5.49 -4.32 -12.54
N ARG A 187 4.98 -3.13 -12.89
CA ARG A 187 3.56 -2.83 -12.81
C ARG A 187 2.72 -3.77 -13.68
N ALA A 188 3.16 -4.03 -14.92
CA ALA A 188 2.49 -4.96 -15.83
C ALA A 188 2.55 -6.42 -15.32
N GLU A 189 3.64 -6.84 -14.68
CA GLU A 189 3.79 -8.18 -14.08
C GLU A 189 2.83 -8.41 -12.90
N ILE A 190 2.49 -7.35 -12.15
CA ILE A 190 1.56 -7.41 -11.01
C ILE A 190 0.09 -7.33 -11.47
N ALA A 191 -0.16 -6.62 -12.58
CA ALA A 191 -1.50 -6.35 -13.11
C ALA A 191 -2.46 -7.56 -13.24
N PRO A 192 -2.02 -8.80 -13.54
CA PRO A 192 -2.91 -9.96 -13.58
C PRO A 192 -3.68 -10.20 -12.27
N HIS A 193 -3.15 -9.77 -11.12
CA HIS A 193 -3.84 -9.90 -9.83
C HIS A 193 -5.08 -9.01 -9.71
N ASP A 194 -5.12 -7.92 -10.46
CA ASP A 194 -6.21 -6.94 -10.43
C ASP A 194 -7.03 -6.93 -11.73
N GLY A 195 -6.63 -7.74 -12.72
CA GLY A 195 -7.18 -7.69 -14.08
C GLY A 195 -8.60 -8.24 -14.25
N ALA A 196 -9.29 -7.76 -15.28
CA ALA A 196 -10.70 -8.07 -15.57
C ALA A 196 -10.96 -9.58 -15.74
N GLU A 197 -10.09 -10.28 -16.47
CA GLU A 197 -10.21 -11.73 -16.69
C GLU A 197 -10.09 -12.54 -15.40
N ARG A 198 -9.27 -12.11 -14.44
CA ARG A 198 -9.20 -12.77 -13.13
C ARG A 198 -10.52 -12.65 -12.40
N PHE A 199 -11.10 -11.45 -12.36
CA PHE A 199 -12.37 -11.20 -11.65
C PHE A 199 -13.55 -11.89 -12.32
N LYS A 200 -13.59 -11.91 -13.66
CA LYS A 200 -14.54 -12.74 -14.41
C LYS A 200 -14.37 -14.22 -14.08
N GLY A 201 -13.14 -14.73 -13.98
CA GLY A 201 -12.85 -16.10 -13.57
C GLY A 201 -13.28 -16.43 -12.12
N LEU A 202 -13.44 -15.42 -11.26
CA LEU A 202 -14.01 -15.56 -9.91
C LEU A 202 -15.55 -15.50 -9.89
N GLY A 203 -16.20 -15.35 -11.05
CA GLY A 203 -17.66 -15.22 -11.15
C GLY A 203 -18.19 -13.81 -10.89
N VAL A 204 -17.34 -12.78 -11.03
CA VAL A 204 -17.76 -11.37 -10.96
C VAL A 204 -18.09 -10.87 -12.36
N ASP A 205 -19.27 -10.26 -12.52
CA ASP A 205 -19.61 -9.53 -13.75
C ASP A 205 -18.89 -8.18 -13.76
N VAL A 206 -17.84 -8.06 -14.56
CA VAL A 206 -17.01 -6.85 -14.65
C VAL A 206 -17.53 -5.95 -15.78
N PHE A 207 -18.00 -4.77 -15.39
CA PHE A 207 -18.44 -3.70 -16.27
C PHE A 207 -17.36 -2.61 -16.31
N LEU A 208 -16.83 -2.35 -17.51
CA LEU A 208 -15.95 -1.22 -17.77
C LEU A 208 -16.79 -0.07 -18.33
N GLY A 209 -16.84 1.05 -17.63
CA GLY A 209 -17.66 2.22 -17.97
C GLY A 209 -18.01 3.09 -16.76
N ASP A 210 -18.67 4.21 -17.02
CA ASP A 210 -19.06 5.16 -15.98
C ASP A 210 -20.31 4.69 -15.21
N GLY A 211 -20.10 4.28 -13.96
CA GLY A 211 -21.16 3.87 -13.04
C GLY A 211 -21.79 5.04 -12.29
N ARG A 212 -23.12 5.17 -12.33
CA ARG A 212 -23.87 6.14 -11.49
C ARG A 212 -25.14 5.54 -10.91
N PHE A 213 -25.53 5.96 -9.71
CA PHE A 213 -26.84 5.62 -9.16
C PHE A 213 -27.94 6.39 -9.90
N THR A 214 -28.98 5.66 -10.30
CA THR A 214 -30.20 6.22 -10.92
C THR A 214 -31.39 6.22 -9.93
N GLY A 215 -31.19 5.66 -8.74
CA GLY A 215 -32.16 5.61 -7.67
C GLY A 215 -31.61 4.88 -6.45
N PRO A 216 -32.44 4.62 -5.42
CA PRO A 216 -31.99 4.06 -4.15
C PRO A 216 -31.52 2.60 -4.19
N ARG A 217 -31.69 1.90 -5.33
CA ARG A 217 -31.43 0.45 -5.49
C ARG A 217 -30.91 0.06 -6.88
N THR A 218 -30.48 1.03 -7.68
CA THR A 218 -30.05 0.78 -9.06
C THR A 218 -28.83 1.62 -9.38
N VAL A 219 -27.83 0.98 -9.99
CA VAL A 219 -26.69 1.62 -10.65
C VAL A 219 -26.87 1.44 -12.15
N GLU A 220 -26.54 2.45 -12.94
CA GLU A 220 -26.44 2.37 -14.39
C GLU A 220 -24.97 2.43 -14.82
N VAL A 221 -24.59 1.62 -15.81
CA VAL A 221 -23.31 1.70 -16.53
C VAL A 221 -23.57 1.53 -18.01
N ASP A 222 -23.13 2.49 -18.84
CA ASP A 222 -23.35 2.50 -20.29
C ASP A 222 -24.80 2.19 -20.73
N GLY A 223 -25.77 2.80 -20.04
CA GLY A 223 -27.21 2.59 -20.28
C GLY A 223 -27.79 1.27 -19.75
N GLN A 224 -26.95 0.38 -19.21
CA GLN A 224 -27.36 -0.88 -18.62
C GLN A 224 -27.69 -0.69 -17.14
N GLN A 225 -28.89 -1.13 -16.73
CA GLN A 225 -29.31 -1.03 -15.33
C GLN A 225 -28.85 -2.26 -14.54
N LEU A 226 -28.29 -2.01 -13.36
CA LEU A 226 -27.79 -3.00 -12.40
C LEU A 226 -28.59 -2.88 -11.09
N PRO A 227 -29.77 -3.52 -10.97
CA PRO A 227 -30.54 -3.56 -9.73
C PRO A 227 -29.80 -4.36 -8.66
N PHE A 228 -29.83 -3.90 -7.40
CA PHE A 228 -29.07 -4.53 -6.32
C PHE A 228 -29.85 -4.81 -5.03
N VAL A 229 -29.29 -5.73 -4.21
CA VAL A 229 -29.69 -5.93 -2.81
C VAL A 229 -28.85 -5.04 -1.88
N ARG A 230 -27.53 -5.01 -2.12
CA ARG A 230 -26.54 -4.14 -1.48
C ARG A 230 -25.63 -3.49 -2.52
N ALA A 231 -25.08 -2.32 -2.18
CA ALA A 231 -24.02 -1.70 -2.98
C ALA A 231 -22.86 -1.22 -2.12
N VAL A 232 -21.67 -1.14 -2.72
CA VAL A 232 -20.45 -0.61 -2.12
C VAL A 232 -19.90 0.51 -2.99
N ILE A 233 -19.71 1.68 -2.41
CA ILE A 233 -19.01 2.80 -3.03
C ILE A 233 -17.54 2.72 -2.63
N ALA A 234 -16.69 2.38 -3.59
CA ALA A 234 -15.24 2.20 -3.45
C ALA A 234 -14.47 3.04 -4.49
N THR A 235 -14.99 4.22 -4.82
CA THR A 235 -14.53 5.10 -5.91
C THR A 235 -13.22 5.83 -5.63
N GLY A 236 -12.67 5.65 -4.43
CA GLY A 236 -11.35 6.15 -4.07
C GLY A 236 -11.27 7.68 -3.94
N ALA A 237 -10.10 8.22 -4.24
CA ALA A 237 -9.80 9.64 -4.25
C ALA A 237 -8.87 9.95 -5.42
N ARG A 238 -8.75 11.23 -5.77
CA ARG A 238 -7.87 11.76 -6.83
C ARG A 238 -6.93 12.82 -6.28
N ALA A 239 -5.84 13.08 -7.00
CA ALA A 239 -4.96 14.19 -6.68
C ALA A 239 -5.70 15.52 -6.75
N THR A 240 -5.40 16.45 -5.84
CA THR A 240 -5.91 17.82 -5.92
C THR A 240 -4.77 18.82 -6.00
N ALA A 241 -4.88 19.77 -6.93
CA ALA A 241 -4.02 20.93 -6.94
C ALA A 241 -4.53 22.00 -5.97
N PRO A 242 -3.64 22.66 -5.20
CA PRO A 242 -4.01 23.84 -4.45
C PRO A 242 -4.39 24.97 -5.42
N PRO A 243 -5.34 25.85 -5.06
CA PRO A 243 -5.79 26.94 -5.92
C PRO A 243 -4.76 28.08 -5.97
N ILE A 244 -3.59 27.80 -6.57
CA ILE A 244 -2.48 28.73 -6.72
C ILE A 244 -2.62 29.44 -8.08
N PRO A 245 -2.67 30.78 -8.11
CA PRO A 245 -2.76 31.52 -9.37
C PRO A 245 -1.68 31.10 -10.38
N GLY A 246 -2.09 30.80 -11.61
CA GLY A 246 -1.22 30.42 -12.73
C GLY A 246 -0.64 29.00 -12.69
N LEU A 247 -0.94 28.17 -11.67
CA LEU A 247 -0.43 26.80 -11.57
C LEU A 247 -0.97 25.89 -12.69
N GLU A 248 -2.27 25.97 -12.97
CA GLU A 248 -2.91 25.18 -14.05
C GLU A 248 -2.33 25.55 -15.41
N ASP A 249 -2.25 26.85 -15.73
CA ASP A 249 -1.69 27.37 -16.99
C ASP A 249 -0.20 26.98 -17.16
N ALA A 250 0.57 26.98 -16.07
CA ALA A 250 1.96 26.53 -16.06
C ALA A 250 2.11 25.02 -16.27
N GLY A 251 1.06 24.24 -16.03
CA GLY A 251 1.04 22.79 -16.09
C GLY A 251 1.90 22.15 -14.99
N TYR A 252 1.35 21.12 -14.34
CA TYR A 252 1.99 20.43 -13.24
C TYR A 252 1.78 18.91 -13.35
N LEU A 253 2.62 18.19 -12.62
CA LEU A 253 2.55 16.76 -12.41
C LEU A 253 1.82 16.48 -11.09
N THR A 254 1.16 15.33 -11.03
CA THR A 254 0.61 14.74 -9.81
C THR A 254 1.10 13.30 -9.71
N ASN A 255 0.67 12.55 -8.69
CA ASN A 255 0.92 11.11 -8.65
C ASN A 255 0.34 10.38 -9.88
N GLU A 256 -0.69 10.94 -10.54
CA GLU A 256 -1.33 10.35 -11.73
C GLU A 256 -0.46 10.46 -13.00
N THR A 257 0.38 11.50 -13.07
CA THR A 257 1.14 11.83 -14.29
C THR A 257 2.66 11.68 -14.13
N VAL A 258 3.21 11.81 -12.92
CA VAL A 258 4.66 11.72 -12.68
C VAL A 258 5.27 10.38 -13.12
N PHE A 259 4.51 9.29 -13.01
CA PHE A 259 4.98 7.95 -13.40
C PHE A 259 4.93 7.71 -14.91
N GLN A 260 4.43 8.66 -15.69
CA GLN A 260 4.41 8.61 -17.16
C GLN A 260 5.65 9.25 -17.79
N LEU A 261 6.49 9.91 -16.99
CA LEU A 261 7.72 10.52 -17.48
C LEU A 261 8.64 9.48 -18.13
N THR A 262 9.13 9.81 -19.31
CA THR A 262 10.18 9.06 -20.02
C THR A 262 11.55 9.73 -19.91
N GLU A 263 11.55 11.05 -19.68
CA GLU A 263 12.75 11.85 -19.52
C GLU A 263 12.85 12.42 -18.11
N ARG A 264 14.07 12.53 -17.60
CA ARG A 264 14.34 13.10 -16.28
C ARG A 264 14.19 14.62 -16.32
N PRO A 265 13.30 15.22 -15.51
CA PRO A 265 13.32 16.68 -15.33
C PRO A 265 14.65 17.08 -14.69
N ARG A 266 15.40 18.01 -15.30
CA ARG A 266 16.71 18.43 -14.75
C ARG A 266 16.51 19.22 -13.46
N ARG A 267 15.46 20.04 -13.41
CA ARG A 267 14.99 20.78 -12.24
C ARG A 267 13.55 20.34 -11.91
N LEU A 268 13.30 19.91 -10.69
CA LEU A 268 11.97 19.53 -10.23
C LEU A 268 11.61 20.35 -9.00
N ALA A 269 10.55 21.14 -9.07
CA ALA A 269 9.98 21.78 -7.90
C ALA A 269 8.82 20.94 -7.38
N ILE A 270 8.77 20.70 -6.07
CA ILE A 270 7.71 19.94 -5.40
C ILE A 270 6.95 20.87 -4.47
N ILE A 271 5.63 20.89 -4.62
CA ILE A 271 4.72 21.65 -3.75
C ILE A 271 4.10 20.68 -2.74
N GLY A 272 4.50 20.82 -1.48
CA GLY A 272 4.12 19.96 -0.35
C GLY A 272 5.16 18.88 -0.05
N ALA A 273 5.62 18.83 1.20
CA ALA A 273 6.52 17.84 1.78
C ALA A 273 5.78 16.91 2.76
N GLY A 274 4.57 16.47 2.39
CA GLY A 274 3.91 15.31 2.99
C GLY A 274 4.58 13.99 2.55
N PRO A 275 4.04 12.82 2.94
CA PRO A 275 4.65 11.51 2.64
C PRO A 275 5.01 11.31 1.16
N ILE A 276 4.07 11.58 0.25
CA ILE A 276 4.29 11.47 -1.21
C ILE A 276 5.37 12.47 -1.67
N GLY A 277 5.32 13.70 -1.17
CA GLY A 277 6.28 14.74 -1.50
C GLY A 277 7.70 14.37 -1.10
N CYS A 278 7.90 13.87 0.13
CA CYS A 278 9.21 13.43 0.63
C CYS A 278 9.74 12.20 -0.13
N GLU A 279 8.89 11.19 -0.35
CA GLU A 279 9.26 9.99 -1.12
C GLU A 279 9.76 10.35 -2.53
N LEU A 280 8.99 11.18 -3.24
CA LEU A 280 9.33 11.57 -4.60
C LEU A 280 10.48 12.58 -4.64
N ALA A 281 10.60 13.48 -3.66
CA ALA A 281 11.74 14.39 -3.56
C ALA A 281 13.06 13.61 -3.46
N GLN A 282 13.12 12.64 -2.54
CA GLN A 282 14.29 11.82 -2.35
C GLN A 282 14.59 10.94 -3.57
N ALA A 283 13.54 10.33 -4.14
CA ALA A 283 13.70 9.46 -5.32
C ALA A 283 14.25 10.24 -6.50
N PHE A 284 13.65 11.38 -6.88
CA PHE A 284 14.11 12.16 -8.02
C PHE A 284 15.50 12.78 -7.80
N ALA A 285 15.83 13.21 -6.58
CA ALA A 285 17.18 13.70 -6.27
C ALA A 285 18.24 12.59 -6.47
N ARG A 286 17.99 11.39 -5.95
CA ARG A 286 18.86 10.22 -6.12
C ARG A 286 18.94 9.73 -7.58
N LEU A 287 17.89 9.95 -8.37
CA LEU A 287 17.88 9.65 -9.80
C LEU A 287 18.51 10.80 -10.65
N GLY A 288 19.00 11.86 -10.02
CA GLY A 288 19.84 12.90 -10.61
C GLY A 288 19.11 14.18 -11.02
N SER A 289 17.88 14.41 -10.58
CA SER A 289 17.21 15.71 -10.70
C SER A 289 17.71 16.67 -9.62
N ARG A 290 17.82 17.97 -9.93
CA ARG A 290 17.91 19.02 -8.90
C ARG A 290 16.52 19.29 -8.35
N VAL A 291 16.28 18.96 -7.08
CA VAL A 291 14.95 19.04 -6.47
C VAL A 291 14.87 20.20 -5.49
N THR A 292 13.82 21.01 -5.58
CA THR A 292 13.42 21.98 -4.55
C THR A 292 12.06 21.57 -4.00
N ALA A 293 11.95 21.32 -2.70
CA ALA A 293 10.70 20.99 -2.03
C ALA A 293 10.20 22.18 -1.21
N LEU A 294 9.04 22.73 -1.56
CA LEU A 294 8.39 23.86 -0.91
C LEU A 294 7.28 23.34 0.01
N GLU A 295 7.39 23.59 1.31
CA GLU A 295 6.42 23.20 2.32
C GLU A 295 5.97 24.43 3.12
N MET A 296 4.66 24.56 3.33
CA MET A 296 4.06 25.65 4.09
C MET A 296 4.22 25.44 5.60
N LEU A 297 4.22 24.18 6.04
CA LEU A 297 4.41 23.80 7.44
C LEU A 297 5.87 24.01 7.89
N PRO A 298 6.11 24.13 9.21
CA PRO A 298 7.46 24.35 9.76
C PRO A 298 8.34 23.09 9.75
N GLN A 299 7.83 21.96 9.28
CA GLN A 299 8.58 20.70 9.15
C GLN A 299 8.06 19.90 7.94
N VAL A 300 8.92 19.04 7.39
CA VAL A 300 8.48 17.95 6.50
C VAL A 300 7.65 16.94 7.28
N LEU A 301 6.80 16.17 6.58
CA LEU A 301 5.91 15.19 7.21
C LEU A 301 5.12 15.83 8.37
N GLY A 302 4.43 16.93 8.13
CA GLY A 302 3.84 17.78 9.19
C GLY A 302 2.82 17.16 10.14
N LYS A 303 2.45 15.88 9.96
CA LYS A 303 1.61 15.10 10.87
C LYS A 303 2.38 14.04 11.67
N GLU A 304 3.67 13.91 11.41
CA GLU A 304 4.54 12.87 11.95
C GLU A 304 5.29 13.37 13.19
N ASP A 305 5.88 12.44 13.95
CA ASP A 305 6.74 12.74 15.09
C ASP A 305 7.85 13.75 14.69
N PRO A 306 8.04 14.87 15.43
CA PRO A 306 9.03 15.89 15.09
C PRO A 306 10.47 15.37 14.99
N ASP A 307 10.84 14.37 15.79
CA ASP A 307 12.18 13.80 15.74
C ASP A 307 12.35 12.93 14.48
N ALA A 308 11.29 12.21 14.09
CA ALA A 308 11.27 11.46 12.83
C ALA A 308 11.33 12.39 11.62
N ALA A 309 10.54 13.47 11.63
CA ALA A 309 10.55 14.49 10.59
C ALA A 309 11.92 15.16 10.44
N THR A 310 12.61 15.43 11.55
CA THR A 310 13.96 16.01 11.56
C THR A 310 14.98 15.09 10.90
N ILE A 311 14.93 13.79 11.17
CA ILE A 311 15.80 12.80 10.53
C ILE A 311 15.55 12.76 9.02
N VAL A 312 14.28 12.77 8.60
CA VAL A 312 13.92 12.80 7.18
C VAL A 312 14.38 14.10 6.51
N ASP A 313 14.17 15.28 7.09
CA ASP A 313 14.63 16.56 6.54
C ASP A 313 16.14 16.56 6.33
N ARG A 314 16.92 16.15 7.35
CA ARG A 314 18.38 16.05 7.25
C ARG A 314 18.78 15.11 6.11
N ARG A 315 18.12 13.96 5.97
CA ARG A 315 18.48 12.97 4.95
C ARG A 315 18.06 13.41 3.54
N LEU A 316 16.93 14.11 3.39
CA LEU A 316 16.54 14.76 2.13
C LEU A 316 17.60 15.77 1.68
N ARG A 317 18.06 16.64 2.60
CA ARG A 317 19.12 17.61 2.31
C ARG A 317 20.44 16.94 1.95
N ALA A 318 20.81 15.87 2.66
CA ALA A 318 22.01 15.08 2.35
C ALA A 318 21.93 14.40 0.98
N ASP A 319 20.74 14.03 0.52
CA ASP A 319 20.49 13.54 -0.84
C ASP A 319 20.47 14.65 -1.92
N GLY A 320 20.63 15.91 -1.54
CA GLY A 320 20.70 17.06 -2.45
C GLY A 320 19.36 17.75 -2.71
N VAL A 321 18.33 17.49 -1.90
CA VAL A 321 17.05 18.22 -1.97
C VAL A 321 17.17 19.57 -1.28
N ASP A 322 16.81 20.65 -1.97
CA ASP A 322 16.64 21.97 -1.38
C ASP A 322 15.27 22.08 -0.72
N VAL A 323 15.21 21.83 0.58
CA VAL A 323 13.96 21.88 1.36
C VAL A 323 13.74 23.29 1.93
N VAL A 324 12.61 23.91 1.55
CA VAL A 324 12.17 25.23 2.01
C VAL A 324 10.89 25.08 2.82
N LEU A 325 11.00 25.27 4.13
CA LEU A 325 9.89 25.19 5.08
C LEU A 325 9.28 26.58 5.31
N GLY A 326 8.02 26.66 5.75
CA GLY A 326 7.32 27.93 5.93
C GLY A 326 7.07 28.71 4.62
N ALA A 327 7.16 28.05 3.46
CA ALA A 327 7.02 28.66 2.15
C ALA A 327 5.54 28.84 1.78
N ARG A 328 5.08 30.10 1.69
CA ARG A 328 3.76 30.44 1.17
C ARG A 328 3.88 30.74 -0.31
N ILE A 329 3.34 29.86 -1.15
CA ILE A 329 3.37 30.06 -2.61
C ILE A 329 2.37 31.16 -2.99
N ASP A 330 2.84 32.17 -3.69
CA ASP A 330 2.05 33.33 -4.10
C ASP A 330 1.38 33.10 -5.47
N ARG A 331 2.15 32.61 -6.45
CA ARG A 331 1.69 32.28 -7.82
C ARG A 331 2.73 31.48 -8.59
N VAL A 332 2.32 30.94 -9.72
CA VAL A 332 3.20 30.29 -10.70
C VAL A 332 3.08 31.02 -12.03
N GLU A 333 4.20 31.17 -12.73
CA GLU A 333 4.26 31.83 -14.04
C GLU A 333 5.03 30.96 -15.03
N ARG A 334 4.72 31.10 -16.33
CA ARG A 334 5.63 30.65 -17.40
C ARG A 334 6.52 31.81 -17.83
N ARG A 335 7.83 31.59 -17.88
CA ARG A 335 8.82 32.54 -18.40
C ARG A 335 9.67 31.84 -19.47
N GLY A 336 9.24 31.94 -20.72
CA GLY A 336 9.83 31.16 -21.81
C GLY A 336 9.56 29.66 -21.62
N ALA A 337 10.62 28.84 -21.61
CA ALA A 337 10.52 27.41 -21.37
C ALA A 337 10.36 27.05 -19.87
N ASP A 338 10.66 27.99 -18.97
CA ASP A 338 10.68 27.76 -17.53
C ASP A 338 9.29 27.99 -16.91
N ARG A 339 8.99 27.15 -15.92
CA ARG A 339 7.95 27.35 -14.91
C ARG A 339 8.62 27.99 -13.69
N VAL A 340 8.11 29.13 -13.25
CA VAL A 340 8.66 29.87 -12.12
C VAL A 340 7.63 29.93 -11.00
N ILE A 341 7.97 29.36 -9.84
CA ILE A 341 7.17 29.46 -8.63
C ILE A 341 7.64 30.66 -7.83
N VAL A 342 6.74 31.61 -7.59
CA VAL A 342 6.98 32.76 -6.73
C VAL A 342 6.39 32.46 -5.36
N TYR A 343 7.21 32.58 -4.32
CA TYR A 343 6.80 32.28 -2.96
C TYR A 343 7.39 33.28 -1.95
N THR A 344 6.74 33.39 -0.81
CA THR A 344 7.19 34.18 0.32
C THR A 344 7.63 33.25 1.45
N VAL A 345 8.82 33.47 1.99
CA VAL A 345 9.35 32.76 3.16
C VAL A 345 10.04 33.78 4.06
N GLU A 346 9.77 33.73 5.37
CA GLU A 346 10.33 34.70 6.34
C GLU A 346 10.07 36.17 5.97
N GLY A 347 8.94 36.46 5.30
CA GLY A 347 8.59 37.80 4.83
C GLY A 347 9.35 38.26 3.58
N ALA A 348 10.32 37.48 3.09
CA ALA A 348 11.05 37.77 1.86
C ALA A 348 10.45 37.00 0.67
N ARG A 349 10.26 37.72 -0.44
CA ARG A 349 9.80 37.12 -1.70
C ARG A 349 10.98 36.49 -2.44
N ARG A 350 10.79 35.25 -2.87
CA ARG A 350 11.77 34.43 -3.59
C ARG A 350 11.12 33.77 -4.80
N GLU A 351 11.96 33.23 -5.68
CA GLU A 351 11.53 32.54 -6.88
C GLU A 351 12.36 31.29 -7.11
N VAL A 352 11.72 30.23 -7.62
CA VAL A 352 12.40 29.02 -8.08
C VAL A 352 11.96 28.70 -9.51
N ALA A 353 12.92 28.51 -10.40
CA ALA A 353 12.69 28.13 -11.80
C ALA A 353 12.96 26.64 -12.01
N CYS A 354 12.01 25.95 -12.62
CA CYS A 354 12.07 24.56 -13.10
C CYS A 354 11.52 24.53 -14.55
N ASP A 355 11.68 23.56 -15.43
CA ASP A 355 11.70 22.12 -15.26
C ASP A 355 10.27 21.60 -15.19
N ALA A 356 9.97 20.81 -14.17
CA ALA A 356 8.62 20.36 -13.87
C ALA A 356 8.20 20.82 -12.47
N ILE A 357 6.90 20.92 -12.26
CA ILE A 357 6.29 21.11 -10.94
C ILE A 357 5.55 19.82 -10.61
N LEU A 358 5.80 19.25 -9.43
CA LEU A 358 5.03 18.13 -8.89
C LEU A 358 4.22 18.62 -7.68
N VAL A 359 2.92 18.37 -7.70
CA VAL A 359 2.02 18.73 -6.61
C VAL A 359 1.73 17.51 -5.75
N GLY A 360 2.13 17.58 -4.48
CA GLY A 360 1.91 16.56 -3.44
C GLY A 360 0.99 17.03 -2.32
N ALA A 361 0.12 18.01 -2.57
CA ALA A 361 -0.58 18.78 -1.53
C ALA A 361 -1.87 18.14 -0.97
N GLY A 362 -2.34 17.00 -1.51
CA GLY A 362 -3.52 16.32 -0.96
C GLY A 362 -4.29 15.48 -1.96
N ARG A 363 -5.38 14.88 -1.47
CA ARG A 363 -6.29 14.02 -2.23
C ARG A 363 -7.75 14.39 -1.89
N ALA A 364 -8.61 14.43 -2.89
CA ALA A 364 -10.05 14.61 -2.71
C ALA A 364 -10.82 13.32 -3.06
N PRO A 365 -11.85 12.97 -2.29
CA PRO A 365 -12.68 11.80 -2.55
C PRO A 365 -13.42 11.94 -3.88
N ASN A 366 -13.58 10.83 -4.62
CA ASN A 366 -14.32 10.82 -5.87
C ASN A 366 -15.80 10.60 -5.61
N VAL A 367 -16.59 11.67 -5.62
CA VAL A 367 -18.04 11.66 -5.34
C VAL A 367 -18.88 12.25 -6.48
N GLU A 368 -18.24 13.00 -7.36
CA GLU A 368 -18.88 13.70 -8.48
C GLU A 368 -19.36 12.72 -9.56
N GLY A 369 -20.53 12.99 -10.14
CA GLY A 369 -21.11 12.18 -11.21
C GLY A 369 -21.70 10.83 -10.78
N LEU A 370 -21.59 10.45 -9.51
CA LEU A 370 -22.07 9.15 -9.01
C LEU A 370 -23.58 9.08 -8.77
N GLY A 371 -24.31 10.19 -8.79
CA GLY A 371 -25.76 10.21 -8.50
C GLY A 371 -26.11 9.88 -7.04
N LEU A 372 -25.25 10.26 -6.08
CA LEU A 372 -25.41 9.94 -4.66
C LEU A 372 -26.73 10.49 -4.07
N GLU A 373 -27.19 11.63 -4.55
CA GLU A 373 -28.47 12.25 -4.18
C GLU A 373 -29.64 11.36 -4.56
N ALA A 374 -29.65 10.83 -5.80
CA ALA A 374 -30.67 9.88 -6.26
C ALA A 374 -30.64 8.57 -5.45
N ALA A 375 -29.47 8.20 -4.94
CA ALA A 375 -29.29 7.05 -4.06
C ALA A 375 -29.70 7.31 -2.60
N GLY A 376 -29.94 8.56 -2.20
CA GLY A 376 -30.18 8.94 -0.80
C GLY A 376 -28.93 8.80 0.08
N VAL A 377 -27.74 9.02 -0.48
CA VAL A 377 -26.44 8.92 0.20
C VAL A 377 -25.91 10.32 0.52
N ALA A 378 -25.67 10.61 1.80
CA ALA A 378 -25.03 11.84 2.24
C ALA A 378 -23.51 11.80 1.99
N PHE A 379 -22.97 12.92 1.52
CA PHE A 379 -21.56 13.12 1.28
C PHE A 379 -21.17 14.59 1.50
N GLY A 380 -19.88 14.85 1.66
CA GLY A 380 -19.33 16.18 1.82
C GLY A 380 -17.87 16.25 1.40
N ARG A 381 -17.16 17.28 1.85
CA ARG A 381 -15.74 17.52 1.49
C ARG A 381 -14.82 16.35 1.86
N GLU A 382 -15.12 15.64 2.93
CA GLU A 382 -14.33 14.48 3.39
C GLU A 382 -14.70 13.16 2.69
N GLY A 383 -15.79 13.17 1.92
CA GLY A 383 -16.25 12.04 1.11
C GLY A 383 -17.65 11.57 1.51
N VAL A 384 -17.94 10.29 1.27
CA VAL A 384 -19.22 9.68 1.64
C VAL A 384 -19.32 9.54 3.15
N THR A 385 -20.41 10.03 3.72
CA THR A 385 -20.66 9.92 5.17
C THR A 385 -21.08 8.50 5.51
N VAL A 386 -20.36 7.88 6.46
CA VAL A 386 -20.63 6.53 6.94
C VAL A 386 -20.68 6.47 8.46
N THR A 387 -21.44 5.51 8.97
CA THR A 387 -21.36 5.07 10.37
C THR A 387 -20.05 4.33 10.64
N ASP A 388 -19.76 4.02 11.91
CA ASP A 388 -18.61 3.19 12.30
C ASP A 388 -18.69 1.74 11.73
N HIS A 389 -19.87 1.34 11.25
CA HIS A 389 -20.11 0.07 10.54
C HIS A 389 -19.99 0.19 9.02
N LEU A 390 -19.53 1.35 8.51
CA LEU A 390 -19.33 1.67 7.09
C LEU A 390 -20.62 1.74 6.26
N GLN A 391 -21.78 1.78 6.93
CA GLN A 391 -23.09 1.96 6.30
C GLN A 391 -23.36 3.46 6.07
N THR A 392 -23.86 3.81 4.88
CA THR A 392 -24.26 5.18 4.51
C THR A 392 -25.65 5.55 5.05
N THR A 393 -26.15 6.75 4.74
CA THR A 393 -27.54 7.15 5.04
C THR A 393 -28.58 6.28 4.31
N ASN A 394 -28.23 5.68 3.17
CA ASN A 394 -29.01 4.59 2.60
C ASN A 394 -28.55 3.27 3.21
N ARG A 395 -29.43 2.62 3.99
CA ARG A 395 -29.14 1.35 4.70
C ARG A 395 -28.73 0.18 3.80
N ARG A 396 -28.89 0.29 2.48
CA ARG A 396 -28.48 -0.73 1.51
C ARG A 396 -27.11 -0.46 0.91
N ILE A 397 -26.55 0.72 1.15
CA ILE A 397 -25.32 1.18 0.52
C ILE A 397 -24.26 1.39 1.61
N TYR A 398 -23.08 0.85 1.34
CA TYR A 398 -21.89 0.96 2.17
C TYR A 398 -20.83 1.75 1.39
N ALA A 399 -19.85 2.31 2.09
CA ALA A 399 -18.71 2.94 1.45
C ALA A 399 -17.42 2.65 2.21
N CYS A 400 -16.32 2.43 1.48
CA CYS A 400 -15.03 2.09 2.07
C CYS A 400 -13.85 2.53 1.19
N GLY A 401 -12.65 2.50 1.76
CA GLY A 401 -11.45 3.02 1.11
C GLY A 401 -11.39 4.56 1.15
N ASP A 402 -10.62 5.14 0.23
CA ASP A 402 -10.31 6.58 0.22
C ASP A 402 -11.56 7.47 0.13
N VAL A 403 -12.70 6.99 -0.36
CA VAL A 403 -13.94 7.80 -0.43
C VAL A 403 -14.63 7.97 0.92
N ALA A 404 -14.32 7.14 1.92
CA ALA A 404 -15.03 7.10 3.21
C ALA A 404 -14.12 6.94 4.44
N SER A 405 -12.80 7.04 4.26
CA SER A 405 -11.80 6.87 5.33
C SER A 405 -10.91 8.09 5.46
N ARG A 406 -10.56 8.49 6.68
CA ARG A 406 -9.50 9.50 6.90
C ARG A 406 -8.10 8.97 6.55
N PHE A 407 -7.90 7.67 6.66
CA PHE A 407 -6.65 6.98 6.33
C PHE A 407 -6.72 6.51 4.88
N LYS A 408 -5.94 7.16 4.01
CA LYS A 408 -5.92 6.92 2.56
C LYS A 408 -4.82 5.91 2.19
N PHE A 409 -4.92 4.71 2.74
CA PHE A 409 -3.93 3.65 2.58
C PHE A 409 -4.53 2.38 1.96
N THR A 410 -3.74 1.67 1.15
CA THR A 410 -4.18 0.44 0.48
C THR A 410 -4.63 -0.65 1.46
N HIS A 411 -3.85 -0.93 2.50
CA HIS A 411 -4.21 -1.92 3.52
C HIS A 411 -5.40 -1.49 4.38
N MET A 412 -5.60 -0.17 4.55
CA MET A 412 -6.83 0.33 5.16
C MET A 412 -8.05 0.08 4.27
N ALA A 413 -7.93 0.30 2.96
CA ALA A 413 -8.98 0.02 2.00
C ALA A 413 -9.37 -1.47 2.00
N ASP A 414 -8.41 -2.39 2.08
CA ASP A 414 -8.65 -3.83 2.26
C ASP A 414 -9.38 -4.13 3.59
N ALA A 415 -8.85 -3.66 4.71
CA ALA A 415 -9.46 -3.89 6.02
C ALA A 415 -10.90 -3.37 6.11
N LEU A 416 -11.18 -2.19 5.56
CA LEU A 416 -12.52 -1.63 5.51
C LEU A 416 -13.44 -2.43 4.57
N ALA A 417 -12.96 -2.92 3.43
CA ALA A 417 -13.74 -3.77 2.54
C ALA A 417 -14.18 -5.07 3.22
N ARG A 418 -13.31 -5.69 4.03
CA ARG A 418 -13.66 -6.87 4.83
C ARG A 418 -14.74 -6.58 5.86
N ILE A 419 -14.67 -5.42 6.53
CA ILE A 419 -15.73 -4.96 7.44
C ILE A 419 -17.04 -4.74 6.67
N VAL A 420 -17.00 -4.11 5.48
CA VAL A 420 -18.19 -3.94 4.63
C VAL A 420 -18.80 -5.28 4.28
N LEU A 421 -18.01 -6.27 3.87
CA LEU A 421 -18.52 -7.60 3.54
C LEU A 421 -19.23 -8.27 4.73
N GLU A 422 -18.60 -8.25 5.91
CA GLU A 422 -19.21 -8.79 7.12
C GLU A 422 -20.53 -8.07 7.48
N ASN A 423 -20.53 -6.74 7.42
CA ASN A 423 -21.66 -5.92 7.83
C ASN A 423 -22.80 -5.92 6.79
N ALA A 424 -22.48 -5.94 5.50
CA ALA A 424 -23.46 -5.87 4.41
C ALA A 424 -24.16 -7.20 4.14
N LEU A 425 -23.43 -8.32 4.24
CA LEU A 425 -23.92 -9.66 3.91
C LEU A 425 -24.50 -10.39 5.13
N PHE A 426 -23.95 -10.17 6.34
CA PHE A 426 -24.33 -10.94 7.53
C PHE A 426 -24.96 -10.11 8.65
N GLY A 427 -25.22 -8.81 8.40
CA GLY A 427 -25.73 -7.91 9.45
C GLY A 427 -24.73 -7.72 10.60
N GLY A 428 -23.44 -7.82 10.29
CA GLY A 428 -22.34 -7.76 11.25
C GLY A 428 -22.25 -6.46 12.06
N TRP A 429 -21.51 -6.56 13.16
CA TRP A 429 -21.30 -5.49 14.15
C TRP A 429 -19.85 -4.98 14.15
N LYS A 430 -19.08 -5.25 13.09
CA LYS A 430 -17.67 -4.85 13.01
C LYS A 430 -17.57 -3.34 12.88
N LYS A 431 -16.61 -2.77 13.60
CA LYS A 431 -16.40 -1.33 13.73
C LYS A 431 -15.05 -0.95 13.14
N ALA A 432 -15.03 0.07 12.30
CA ALA A 432 -13.80 0.62 11.73
C ALA A 432 -12.90 1.23 12.83
N SER A 433 -13.50 1.81 13.87
CA SER A 433 -12.81 2.37 15.04
C SER A 433 -12.00 1.35 15.87
N ALA A 434 -12.26 0.05 15.68
CA ALA A 434 -11.53 -1.01 16.37
C ALA A 434 -10.21 -1.41 15.68
N LEU A 435 -9.94 -0.88 14.49
CA LEU A 435 -8.72 -1.18 13.74
C LEU A 435 -7.50 -0.43 14.29
N HIS A 436 -6.37 -1.12 14.39
CA HIS A 436 -5.06 -0.51 14.57
C HIS A 436 -4.40 -0.39 13.19
N VAL A 437 -4.33 0.83 12.68
CA VAL A 437 -3.87 1.09 11.31
C VAL A 437 -2.40 1.51 11.38
N PRO A 438 -1.45 0.68 10.91
CA PRO A 438 -0.08 1.12 10.72
C PRO A 438 0.03 2.00 9.46
N TRP A 439 1.07 2.81 9.36
CA TRP A 439 1.47 3.45 8.11
C TRP A 439 2.98 3.54 8.02
N CYS A 440 3.49 3.73 6.79
CA CYS A 440 4.89 3.91 6.52
C CYS A 440 5.08 4.96 5.41
N THR A 441 6.02 5.87 5.63
CA THR A 441 6.59 6.75 4.61
C THR A 441 7.92 6.14 4.17
N TYR A 442 8.03 5.83 2.88
CA TYR A 442 9.12 5.02 2.32
C TYR A 442 10.33 5.84 1.88
N THR A 443 10.64 6.92 2.61
CA THR A 443 11.96 7.55 2.55
C THR A 443 13.04 6.57 2.98
N SER A 444 14.31 6.96 2.90
CA SER A 444 15.41 6.25 3.55
C SER A 444 16.11 7.23 4.50
N PRO A 445 16.02 7.05 5.83
CA PRO A 445 15.33 5.94 6.50
C PRO A 445 13.80 5.99 6.33
N GLU A 446 13.15 4.84 6.49
CA GLU A 446 11.69 4.72 6.50
C GLU A 446 11.16 5.27 7.83
N VAL A 447 9.95 5.84 7.81
CA VAL A 447 9.23 6.24 9.03
C VAL A 447 7.95 5.45 9.08
N ALA A 448 7.80 4.60 10.08
CA ALA A 448 6.61 3.80 10.30
C ALA A 448 5.97 4.11 11.65
N HIS A 449 4.64 4.10 11.70
CA HIS A 449 3.91 4.37 12.94
C HIS A 449 2.65 3.51 13.01
N VAL A 450 2.24 3.18 14.24
CA VAL A 450 0.92 2.60 14.54
C VAL A 450 0.38 3.18 15.84
N GLY A 451 -0.93 3.46 15.88
CA GLY A 451 -1.59 3.89 17.11
C GLY A 451 -1.71 5.40 17.27
N LEU A 452 -1.53 5.88 18.50
CA LEU A 452 -1.67 7.28 18.88
C LEU A 452 -0.30 7.92 19.14
N TYR A 453 -0.16 9.17 18.72
CA TYR A 453 0.86 10.06 19.26
C TYR A 453 0.47 10.57 20.66
N PRO A 454 1.43 11.07 21.46
CA PRO A 454 1.16 11.59 22.80
C PRO A 454 0.06 12.67 22.84
N ALA A 455 0.11 13.65 21.92
CA ALA A 455 -0.89 14.72 21.86
C ALA A 455 -2.31 14.18 21.57
N GLU A 456 -2.44 13.14 20.75
CA GLU A 456 -3.72 12.50 20.47
C GLU A 456 -4.25 11.68 21.65
N ALA A 457 -3.36 11.05 22.42
CA ALA A 457 -3.70 10.33 23.64
C ALA A 457 -4.14 11.29 24.74
N GLU A 458 -3.44 12.40 24.93
CA GLU A 458 -3.77 13.46 25.88
C GLU A 458 -5.13 14.11 25.55
N ALA A 459 -5.40 14.38 24.26
CA ALA A 459 -6.71 14.87 23.81
C ALA A 459 -7.87 13.88 24.11
N ARG A 460 -7.56 12.61 24.38
CA ARG A 460 -8.52 11.57 24.81
C ARG A 460 -8.51 11.33 26.32
N GLY A 461 -7.82 12.16 27.10
CA GLY A 461 -7.71 12.03 28.55
C GLY A 461 -6.81 10.89 29.02
N LEU A 462 -5.94 10.36 28.15
CA LEU A 462 -5.00 9.30 28.49
C LEU A 462 -3.67 9.92 28.90
N SER A 463 -3.14 9.49 30.05
CA SER A 463 -1.77 9.79 30.45
C SER A 463 -0.80 8.83 29.78
N VAL A 464 0.31 9.35 29.25
CA VAL A 464 1.28 8.58 28.46
C VAL A 464 2.62 8.48 29.19
N ASP A 465 3.23 7.29 29.15
CA ASP A 465 4.65 7.07 29.41
C ASP A 465 5.34 6.69 28.10
N THR A 466 6.47 7.32 27.78
CA THR A 466 7.18 7.10 26.52
C THR A 466 8.55 6.46 26.77
N LEU A 467 8.88 5.46 25.95
CA LEU A 467 10.20 4.84 25.86
C LEU A 467 10.76 5.10 24.47
N THR A 468 12.03 5.49 24.37
CA THR A 468 12.73 5.66 23.09
C THR A 468 14.05 4.91 23.16
N ILE A 469 14.28 4.06 22.16
CA ILE A 469 15.52 3.31 21.94
C ILE A 469 16.16 3.85 20.66
N PRO A 470 17.26 4.61 20.75
CA PRO A 470 18.03 5.02 19.58
C PRO A 470 18.53 3.80 18.79
N MET A 471 18.54 3.88 17.46
CA MET A 471 19.15 2.82 16.63
C MET A 471 20.67 2.72 16.84
N ALA A 472 21.30 3.80 17.33
CA ALA A 472 22.69 3.80 17.79
C ALA A 472 22.95 2.91 19.02
N ASP A 473 21.91 2.50 19.74
CA ASP A 473 22.00 1.54 20.86
C ASP A 473 21.62 0.11 20.43
N VAL A 474 21.32 -0.11 19.15
CA VAL A 474 20.95 -1.40 18.57
C VAL A 474 22.09 -1.89 17.69
N ASP A 475 22.67 -3.04 18.02
CA ASP A 475 23.87 -3.58 17.35
C ASP A 475 23.72 -3.61 15.82
N ARG A 476 22.55 -4.03 15.31
CA ARG A 476 22.26 -3.99 13.87
C ARG A 476 22.31 -2.58 13.29
N GLY A 477 21.73 -1.60 13.96
CA GLY A 477 21.76 -0.20 13.55
C GLY A 477 23.18 0.39 13.56
N ILE A 478 24.01 0.00 14.53
CA ILE A 478 25.44 0.38 14.56
C ILE A 478 26.19 -0.21 13.35
N LEU A 479 25.97 -1.49 13.05
CA LEU A 479 26.64 -2.18 11.95
C LEU A 479 26.26 -1.62 10.58
N ASP A 480 24.98 -1.27 10.40
CA ASP A 480 24.47 -0.72 9.15
C ASP A 480 24.71 0.80 9.02
N GLY A 481 25.03 1.48 10.13
CA GLY A 481 25.18 2.94 10.18
C GLY A 481 23.85 3.68 10.14
N ASP A 482 22.78 3.05 10.63
CA ASP A 482 21.42 3.59 10.57
C ASP A 482 21.19 4.73 11.57
N GLU A 483 20.67 5.84 11.06
CA GLU A 483 20.10 6.89 11.88
C GLU A 483 18.63 6.57 12.18
N GLY A 484 18.21 6.69 13.44
CA GLY A 484 16.83 6.38 13.77
C GLY A 484 16.56 6.10 15.24
N PHE A 485 15.32 5.69 15.51
CA PHE A 485 14.89 5.26 16.82
C PHE A 485 13.63 4.39 16.73
N PHE A 486 13.42 3.56 17.75
CA PHE A 486 12.11 3.01 18.09
C PHE A 486 11.54 3.76 19.30
N ARG A 487 10.32 4.27 19.18
CA ARG A 487 9.60 4.98 20.22
C ARG A 487 8.26 4.31 20.46
N VAL A 488 7.95 4.01 21.71
CA VAL A 488 6.68 3.40 22.11
C VAL A 488 6.02 4.20 23.23
N HIS A 489 4.71 4.38 23.09
CA HIS A 489 3.85 5.11 24.00
C HIS A 489 2.94 4.13 24.74
N LEU A 490 2.98 4.17 26.07
CA LEU A 490 2.21 3.31 26.95
C LEU A 490 1.20 4.13 27.74
N GLU A 491 0.07 3.53 28.08
CA GLU A 491 -0.85 4.13 29.06
C GLU A 491 -0.17 4.11 30.44
N ARG A 492 -0.04 5.29 31.07
CA ARG A 492 0.70 5.46 32.32
C ARG A 492 0.22 4.50 33.40
N GLY A 493 1.16 3.76 33.98
CA GLY A 493 0.89 2.75 35.01
C GLY A 493 0.26 1.45 34.51
N ARG A 494 0.09 1.26 33.20
CA ARG A 494 -0.43 0.03 32.59
C ARG A 494 0.54 -0.50 31.53
N ASP A 495 0.48 -1.80 31.29
CA ASP A 495 1.23 -2.47 30.22
C ASP A 495 0.42 -2.47 28.92
N ARG A 496 -0.04 -1.28 28.50
CA ARG A 496 -0.88 -1.15 27.30
C ARG A 496 -0.21 -0.21 26.32
N ILE A 497 0.09 -0.72 25.13
CA ILE A 497 0.61 0.06 24.02
C ILE A 497 -0.50 0.94 23.45
N LEU A 498 -0.26 2.25 23.40
CA LEU A 498 -1.13 3.27 22.81
C LEU A 498 -0.71 3.60 21.39
N GLY A 499 0.60 3.60 21.12
CA GLY A 499 1.16 3.77 19.79
C GLY A 499 2.68 3.61 19.78
N ALA A 500 3.27 3.55 18.60
CA ALA A 500 4.71 3.47 18.41
C ALA A 500 5.12 4.07 17.07
N THR A 501 6.31 4.69 17.06
CA THR A 501 7.00 5.22 15.88
C THR A 501 8.33 4.49 15.73
N LEU A 502 8.68 4.06 14.53
CA LEU A 502 9.97 3.48 14.19
C LEU A 502 10.57 4.25 13.01
N VAL A 503 11.83 4.62 13.14
CA VAL A 503 12.65 5.22 12.08
C VAL A 503 13.87 4.33 11.89
N SER A 504 13.97 3.66 10.74
CA SER A 504 15.06 2.73 10.41
C SER A 504 15.01 2.35 8.91
N ALA A 505 15.96 1.54 8.42
CA ALA A 505 15.97 1.13 7.02
C ALA A 505 14.77 0.23 6.65
N HIS A 506 14.28 -0.57 7.62
CA HIS A 506 13.17 -1.51 7.44
C HIS A 506 11.98 -1.25 8.39
N ALA A 507 11.73 0.02 8.70
CA ALA A 507 10.69 0.41 9.65
C ALA A 507 9.30 -0.11 9.27
N GLY A 508 8.95 -0.10 7.97
CA GLY A 508 7.66 -0.57 7.48
C GLY A 508 7.40 -2.06 7.74
N GLU A 509 8.45 -2.87 7.74
CA GLU A 509 8.35 -4.31 8.06
C GLU A 509 8.31 -4.52 9.57
N THR A 510 9.21 -3.88 10.31
CA THR A 510 9.39 -4.11 11.76
C THR A 510 8.22 -3.59 12.60
N ILE A 511 7.52 -2.54 12.18
CA ILE A 511 6.33 -2.02 12.89
C ILE A 511 5.17 -3.05 12.98
N SER A 512 5.18 -4.06 12.11
CA SER A 512 4.13 -5.10 12.07
C SER A 512 4.06 -5.90 13.36
N GLU A 513 5.17 -6.08 14.07
CA GLU A 513 5.19 -6.77 15.37
C GLU A 513 4.40 -5.98 16.43
N VAL A 514 4.60 -4.66 16.50
CA VAL A 514 3.83 -3.81 17.42
C VAL A 514 2.36 -3.76 17.02
N THR A 515 2.08 -3.73 15.72
CA THR A 515 0.70 -3.77 15.19
C THR A 515 -0.01 -5.05 15.61
N LEU A 516 0.68 -6.21 15.56
CA LEU A 516 0.18 -7.48 16.05
C LEU A 516 -0.10 -7.42 17.55
N ALA A 517 0.85 -6.91 18.34
CA ALA A 517 0.71 -6.77 19.79
C ALA A 517 -0.53 -5.93 20.15
N MET A 518 -0.70 -4.76 19.54
CA MET A 518 -1.85 -3.89 19.76
C MET A 518 -3.17 -4.57 19.35
N THR A 519 -3.20 -5.21 18.18
CA THR A 519 -4.38 -5.92 17.67
C THR A 519 -4.81 -7.07 18.58
N ARG A 520 -3.85 -7.76 19.20
CA ARG A 520 -4.09 -8.86 20.15
C ARG A 520 -4.16 -8.39 21.60
N ARG A 521 -4.10 -7.07 21.85
CA ARG A 521 -4.12 -6.45 23.17
C ARG A 521 -3.02 -6.98 24.10
N LEU A 522 -1.87 -7.32 23.52
CA LEU A 522 -0.67 -7.69 24.25
C LEU A 522 0.02 -6.41 24.74
N GLY A 523 0.55 -6.46 25.96
CA GLY A 523 1.38 -5.41 26.52
C GLY A 523 2.79 -5.41 25.94
N LEU A 524 3.54 -4.34 26.18
CA LEU A 524 4.94 -4.26 25.81
C LEU A 524 5.78 -5.29 26.57
N GLY A 525 5.44 -5.58 27.84
CA GLY A 525 6.11 -6.62 28.62
C GLY A 525 6.05 -8.01 27.99
N ALA A 526 5.01 -8.32 27.20
CA ALA A 526 4.91 -9.59 26.48
C ALA A 526 5.96 -9.72 25.37
N LEU A 527 6.35 -8.60 24.74
CA LEU A 527 7.37 -8.59 23.70
C LEU A 527 8.78 -8.88 24.25
N ALA A 528 9.05 -8.58 25.53
CA ALA A 528 10.31 -8.98 26.16
C ALA A 528 10.48 -10.50 26.27
N GLY A 529 9.37 -11.26 26.31
CA GLY A 529 9.38 -12.72 26.36
C GLY A 529 9.54 -13.39 25.00
N VAL A 530 9.50 -12.63 23.90
CA VAL A 530 9.69 -13.12 22.54
C VAL A 530 11.19 -13.26 22.25
N ILE A 531 11.59 -14.36 21.63
CA ILE A 531 12.96 -14.52 21.14
C ILE A 531 13.06 -13.81 19.79
N HIS A 532 13.73 -12.66 19.78
CA HIS A 532 14.05 -11.93 18.55
C HIS A 532 15.36 -12.46 17.94
N PRO A 533 15.43 -12.69 16.62
CA PRO A 533 16.69 -13.01 15.94
C PRO A 533 17.76 -11.93 16.17
N TYR A 534 19.01 -12.36 16.36
CA TYR A 534 20.15 -11.48 16.59
C TYR A 534 21.20 -11.61 15.47
N PRO A 535 21.78 -10.49 14.97
CA PRO A 535 21.38 -9.09 15.20
C PRO A 535 20.30 -8.63 14.20
N THR A 536 19.24 -7.96 14.67
CA THR A 536 18.18 -7.37 13.80
C THR A 536 17.68 -6.03 14.33
N GLU A 537 17.06 -5.19 13.48
CA GLU A 537 16.42 -3.93 13.91
C GLU A 537 15.30 -4.16 14.95
N ALA A 538 14.63 -5.33 14.88
CA ALA A 538 13.58 -5.71 15.81
C ALA A 538 14.06 -5.79 17.28
N GLU A 539 15.38 -5.88 17.52
CA GLU A 539 15.93 -5.75 18.87
C GLU A 539 15.64 -4.41 19.53
N ALA A 540 15.34 -3.35 18.77
CA ALA A 540 14.88 -2.08 19.33
C ALA A 540 13.57 -2.26 20.12
N ILE A 541 12.65 -3.11 19.63
CA ILE A 541 11.39 -3.46 20.29
C ILE A 541 11.69 -4.24 21.58
N ARG A 542 12.55 -5.26 21.50
CA ARG A 542 12.97 -6.04 22.68
C ARG A 542 13.61 -5.15 23.74
N LYS A 543 14.54 -4.27 23.36
CA LYS A 543 15.23 -3.36 24.29
C LYS A 543 14.24 -2.40 24.96
N ALA A 544 13.23 -1.90 24.24
CA ALA A 544 12.17 -1.10 24.83
C ALA A 544 11.34 -1.91 25.84
N ALA A 545 11.03 -3.16 25.53
CA ALA A 545 10.31 -4.05 26.44
C ALA A 545 11.11 -4.43 27.68
N ASP A 546 12.42 -4.67 27.55
CA ASP A 546 13.32 -4.90 28.66
C ASP A 546 13.43 -3.66 29.56
N GLU A 547 13.55 -2.47 28.96
CA GLU A 547 13.57 -1.21 29.69
C GLU A 547 12.27 -0.97 30.46
N TYR A 548 11.12 -1.27 29.84
CA TYR A 548 9.83 -1.25 30.52
C TYR A 548 9.80 -2.19 31.74
N ASN A 549 10.26 -3.43 31.58
CA ASN A 549 10.31 -4.40 32.68
C ASN A 549 11.28 -3.98 33.79
N ARG A 550 12.43 -3.38 33.47
CA ARG A 550 13.36 -2.83 34.46
C ARG A 550 12.71 -1.72 35.29
N ARG A 551 11.93 -0.83 34.66
CA ARG A 551 11.20 0.24 35.37
C ARG A 551 10.13 -0.29 36.33
N ARG A 552 9.61 -1.51 36.10
CA ARG A 552 8.67 -2.19 37.00
C ARG A 552 9.34 -2.87 38.19
N LEU A 553 10.66 -3.09 38.18
CA LEU A 553 11.39 -3.61 39.34
C LEU A 553 11.41 -2.56 40.45
N THR A 554 10.42 -2.63 41.34
CA THR A 554 10.32 -1.68 42.46
C THR A 554 11.54 -1.77 43.39
N PRO A 555 11.92 -0.69 44.08
CA PRO A 555 12.96 -0.73 45.12
C PRO A 555 12.69 -1.79 46.20
N THR A 556 11.43 -2.14 46.42
CA THR A 556 10.99 -3.21 47.33
C THR A 556 11.30 -4.59 46.74
N ALA A 557 10.95 -4.84 45.47
CA ALA A 557 11.30 -6.08 44.78
C ALA A 557 12.82 -6.29 44.73
N LYS A 558 13.59 -5.22 44.45
CA LYS A 558 15.06 -5.26 44.47
C LYS A 558 15.61 -5.58 45.87
N ARG A 559 15.03 -5.03 46.93
CA ARG A 559 15.40 -5.34 48.33
C ARG A 559 15.08 -6.79 48.71
N VAL A 560 13.89 -7.28 48.37
CA VAL A 560 13.48 -8.67 48.62
C VAL A 560 14.37 -9.65 47.86
N LEU A 561 14.63 -9.40 46.57
CA LEU A 561 15.54 -10.21 45.77
C LEU A 561 16.97 -10.16 46.34
N GLY A 562 17.45 -8.98 46.75
CA GLY A 562 18.74 -8.81 47.40
C GLY A 562 18.86 -9.60 48.70
N TRP A 563 17.81 -9.61 49.52
CA TRP A 563 17.73 -10.43 50.74
C TRP A 563 17.74 -11.92 50.42
N LEU A 564 16.91 -12.39 49.48
CA LEU A 564 16.87 -13.79 49.04
C LEU A 564 18.23 -14.27 48.50
N LEU A 565 18.90 -13.45 47.68
CA LEU A 565 20.23 -13.74 47.17
C LEU A 565 21.29 -13.71 48.28
N ALA A 566 21.12 -12.90 49.33
CA ALA A 566 22.00 -12.92 50.49
C ALA A 566 21.81 -14.20 51.34
N VAL A 567 20.57 -14.66 51.52
CA VAL A 567 20.26 -15.94 52.20
C VAL A 567 20.82 -17.12 51.41
N ARG A 568 20.62 -17.17 50.10
CA ARG A 568 21.19 -18.21 49.21
C ARG A 568 22.71 -18.24 49.15
N ARG A 569 23.39 -17.13 49.46
CA ARG A 569 24.86 -17.07 49.53
C ARG A 569 25.41 -17.55 50.88
N ARG A 570 24.54 -17.64 51.90
CA ARG A 570 24.90 -18.08 53.26
C ARG A 570 24.56 -19.55 53.51
N LEU A 571 23.62 -20.10 52.74
CA LEU A 571 23.42 -21.54 52.56
C LEU A 571 24.45 -22.04 51.54
#